data_AF-A0A158JEE8-F1
#
_entry.id   AF-A0A158JEE8-F1
#
_cell.length_a   1.000
_cell.length_b   1.000
_cell.length_c   1.000
_cell.angle_alpha   90.00
_cell.angle_beta   90.00
_cell.angle_gamma   90.00
#
_symmetry.space_group_name_H-M   'P 1'
#
loop_
_entity.id
_entity.type
_entity.pdbx_description
1 polymer ?
#
loop_
_entity_poly.entity_id
_entity_poly.type
_entity_poly.pdbx_seq_one_letter_code
_entity_poly.pdbx_strand_id
1 'polypeptide(L)'
;MPTPDTLRLTLVRAPDDEASFSPGYQRELRRIYSLARAEGGKISAVTFTTDRADGGDGFVGEFMVPCTPVAGSTLTAATGAWLQGRAGRTLRLTMGDFEVEATSAGELHALLNLTMAVTERHKKPATDHV
;
A
#
# COMPACT_ATOMS: atom_id res chain seq x y z
N MET A 1 -5.70 -13.08 -3.52
CA MET A 1 -6.59 -12.22 -4.32
C MET A 1 -7.04 -11.06 -3.44
N PRO A 2 -6.90 -9.79 -3.85
CA PRO A 2 -7.50 -8.68 -3.12
C PRO A 2 -9.02 -8.87 -3.06
N THR A 3 -9.57 -8.86 -1.85
CA THR A 3 -11.03 -8.85 -1.61
C THR A 3 -11.56 -7.41 -1.78
N PRO A 4 -12.88 -7.20 -1.94
CA PRO A 4 -13.46 -5.85 -2.05
C PRO A 4 -13.11 -4.92 -0.87
N ASP A 5 -12.79 -5.51 0.28
CA ASP A 5 -12.46 -4.81 1.52
C ASP A 5 -10.94 -4.60 1.72
N THR A 6 -10.10 -5.00 0.75
CA THR A 6 -8.64 -4.92 0.84
C THR A 6 -8.04 -4.34 -0.43
N LEU A 7 -7.36 -3.21 -0.25
CA LEU A 7 -6.56 -2.58 -1.26
C LEU A 7 -5.17 -3.22 -1.29
N ARG A 8 -4.62 -3.40 -2.49
CA ARG A 8 -3.21 -3.68 -2.70
C ARG A 8 -2.50 -2.40 -3.13
N LEU A 9 -1.52 -1.98 -2.32
CA LEU A 9 -0.62 -0.88 -2.63
C LEU A 9 0.72 -1.45 -3.12
N THR A 10 1.17 -1.01 -4.29
CA THR A 10 2.48 -1.33 -4.86
C THR A 10 3.31 -0.05 -4.98
N LEU A 11 4.54 -0.09 -4.46
CA LEU A 11 5.55 0.95 -4.63
C LEU A 11 6.28 0.71 -5.96
N VAL A 12 6.09 1.62 -6.92
CA VAL A 12 6.69 1.51 -8.25
C VAL A 12 8.00 2.29 -8.27
N ARG A 13 9.12 1.54 -8.37
CA ARG A 13 10.48 2.10 -8.42
C ARG A 13 10.67 3.03 -9.62
N ALA A 14 11.47 4.07 -9.41
CA ALA A 14 12.05 4.83 -10.51
C ALA A 14 13.16 4.00 -11.20
N PRO A 15 13.53 4.31 -12.45
CA PRO A 15 14.64 3.63 -13.13
C PRO A 15 15.96 3.69 -12.37
N ASP A 16 16.21 4.79 -11.66
CA ASP A 16 17.44 5.04 -10.91
C ASP A 16 17.39 4.54 -9.45
N ASP A 17 16.32 3.85 -9.05
CA ASP A 17 16.26 3.21 -7.74
C ASP A 17 17.23 2.03 -7.64
N GLU A 18 17.76 1.81 -6.44
CA GLU A 18 18.50 0.59 -6.15
C GLU A 18 17.66 -0.65 -6.46
N ALA A 19 18.34 -1.79 -6.72
CA ALA A 19 17.68 -3.07 -6.97
C ALA A 19 16.69 -3.43 -5.84
N SER A 20 15.59 -4.11 -6.15
CA SER A 20 14.51 -4.39 -5.19
C SER A 20 15.00 -5.05 -3.89
N PHE A 21 15.97 -5.97 -3.95
CA PHE A 21 16.51 -6.65 -2.76
C PHE A 21 17.85 -6.09 -2.28
N SER A 22 18.25 -4.90 -2.77
CA SER A 22 19.42 -4.20 -2.24
C SER A 22 19.22 -3.84 -0.75
N PRO A 23 20.29 -3.79 0.05
CA PRO A 23 20.19 -3.37 1.44
C PRO A 23 19.59 -1.96 1.60
N GLY A 24 19.87 -1.04 0.67
CA GLY A 24 19.34 0.32 0.69
C GLY A 24 17.84 0.34 0.48
N TYR A 25 17.36 -0.24 -0.62
CA TYR A 25 15.93 -0.25 -0.92
C TYR A 25 15.12 -1.04 0.12
N GLN A 26 15.64 -2.16 0.63
CA GLN A 26 14.98 -2.92 1.70
C GLN A 26 14.86 -2.13 3.02
N ARG A 27 15.80 -1.22 3.34
CA ARG A 27 15.64 -0.32 4.49
C ARG A 27 14.48 0.66 4.28
N GLU A 28 14.30 1.18 3.07
CA GLU A 28 13.17 2.05 2.75
C GLU A 28 11.83 1.32 2.89
N LEU A 29 11.72 0.10 2.34
CA LEU A 29 10.51 -0.72 2.44
C LEU A 29 10.16 -1.05 3.89
N ARG A 30 11.15 -1.42 4.72
CA ARG A 30 10.97 -1.65 6.16
C ARG A 30 10.51 -0.40 6.89
N ARG A 31 11.03 0.78 6.51
CA ARG A 31 10.61 2.06 7.10
C ARG A 31 9.14 2.35 6.80
N ILE A 32 8.71 2.19 5.55
CA ILE A 32 7.31 2.36 5.17
C ILE A 32 6.42 1.41 5.95
N TYR A 33 6.78 0.12 5.98
CA TYR A 33 6.02 -0.89 6.72
C TYR A 33 5.89 -0.54 8.21
N SER A 34 7.00 -0.13 8.84
CA SER A 34 7.02 0.21 10.27
C SER A 34 6.17 1.44 10.57
N LEU A 35 6.27 2.48 9.74
CA LEU A 35 5.45 3.69 9.87
C LEU A 35 3.96 3.36 9.70
N ALA A 36 3.61 2.60 8.66
CA ALA A 36 2.24 2.23 8.37
C ALA A 36 1.61 1.33 9.46
N ARG A 37 2.43 0.63 10.26
CA ARG A 37 2.00 -0.17 11.42
C ARG A 37 1.90 0.62 12.73
N ALA A 38 2.60 1.74 12.87
CA ALA A 38 2.81 2.42 14.15
C ALA A 38 1.51 2.88 14.84
N GLU A 39 0.44 3.11 14.08
CA GLU A 39 -0.85 3.63 14.59
C GLU A 39 -1.95 2.55 14.65
N GLY A 40 -1.57 1.27 14.73
CA GLY A 40 -2.53 0.16 14.78
C GLY A 40 -3.08 -0.24 13.42
N GLY A 41 -2.49 0.29 12.33
CA GLY A 41 -2.81 -0.09 10.96
C GLY A 41 -2.61 -1.59 10.75
N LYS A 42 -3.65 -2.29 10.28
CA LYS A 42 -3.60 -3.74 9.97
C LYS A 42 -3.04 -3.99 8.56
N ILE A 43 -1.86 -3.46 8.25
CA ILE A 43 -1.28 -3.53 6.90
C ILE A 43 -0.38 -4.75 6.79
N SER A 44 -0.60 -5.67 5.86
CA SER A 44 0.28 -6.81 5.67
C SER A 44 1.25 -6.54 4.52
N ALA A 45 2.54 -6.83 4.71
CA ALA A 45 3.48 -6.76 3.60
C ALA A 45 3.49 -8.06 2.81
N VAL A 46 3.68 -7.95 1.50
CA VAL A 46 4.03 -9.09 0.65
C VAL A 46 5.53 -9.27 0.74
N THR A 47 5.93 -10.47 1.10
CA THR A 47 7.34 -10.85 1.22
C THR A 47 7.66 -11.93 0.21
N PHE A 48 8.83 -11.82 -0.41
CA PHE A 48 9.45 -12.95 -1.08
C PHE A 48 10.24 -13.73 -0.02
N THR A 49 10.14 -15.05 -0.05
CA THR A 49 10.91 -15.94 0.84
C THR A 49 11.59 -17.00 0.00
N THR A 50 12.78 -17.43 0.40
CA THR A 50 13.51 -18.50 -0.30
C THR A 50 14.08 -19.48 0.72
N ASP A 51 14.08 -20.77 0.35
CA ASP A 51 14.51 -21.86 1.23
C ASP A 51 16.05 -21.90 1.46
N ARG A 52 16.78 -20.85 1.08
CA ARG A 52 18.24 -20.76 1.29
C ARG A 52 18.55 -20.11 2.63
N ALA A 53 19.41 -20.78 3.40
CA ALA A 53 19.84 -20.35 4.73
C ALA A 53 20.48 -18.94 4.78
N ASP A 54 21.08 -18.46 3.68
CA ASP A 54 21.92 -17.26 3.68
C ASP A 54 21.33 -16.05 2.94
N GLY A 55 20.09 -16.11 2.43
CA GLY A 55 19.48 -14.87 1.93
C GLY A 55 18.33 -15.02 0.96
N GLY A 56 17.35 -14.13 1.13
CA GLY A 56 16.36 -13.78 0.13
C GLY A 56 15.02 -13.35 0.70
N ASP A 57 14.85 -13.42 2.01
CA ASP A 57 13.64 -12.90 2.65
C ASP A 57 13.63 -11.36 2.58
N GLY A 58 12.60 -10.81 1.94
CA GLY A 58 12.54 -9.38 1.71
C GLY A 58 11.16 -8.89 1.28
N PHE A 59 10.96 -7.59 1.46
CA PHE A 59 9.74 -6.92 1.01
C PHE A 59 9.80 -6.77 -0.50
N VAL A 60 8.72 -7.10 -1.21
CA VAL A 60 8.65 -6.90 -2.68
C VAL A 60 8.18 -5.50 -3.07
N GLY A 61 7.89 -4.64 -2.09
CA GLY A 61 7.34 -3.30 -2.32
C GLY A 61 5.81 -3.28 -2.40
N GLU A 62 5.14 -4.33 -1.92
CA GLU A 62 3.69 -4.46 -2.00
C GLU A 62 3.07 -4.67 -0.61
N PHE A 63 1.93 -4.04 -0.38
CA PHE A 63 1.22 -4.02 0.90
C PHE A 63 -0.27 -4.26 0.71
N MET A 64 -0.85 -5.11 1.54
CA MET A 64 -2.29 -5.31 1.65
C MET A 64 -2.83 -4.41 2.76
N VAL A 65 -3.73 -3.53 2.39
CA VAL A 65 -4.25 -2.45 3.24
C VAL A 65 -5.76 -2.64 3.38
N PRO A 66 -6.28 -2.90 4.59
CA PRO A 66 -7.71 -2.88 4.83
C PRO A 66 -8.27 -1.47 4.61
N CYS A 67 -9.38 -1.37 3.90
CA CYS A 67 -10.06 -0.09 3.63
C CYS A 67 -10.72 0.46 4.90
N THR A 68 -9.92 1.05 5.80
CA THR A 68 -10.37 1.66 7.06
C THR A 68 -9.78 3.06 7.21
N PRO A 69 -10.51 4.02 7.82
CA PRO A 69 -10.05 5.42 7.93
C PRO A 69 -8.67 5.56 8.59
N VAL A 70 -8.41 4.76 9.64
CA VAL A 70 -7.13 4.73 10.36
C VAL A 70 -5.97 4.29 9.47
N ALA A 71 -6.20 3.33 8.56
CA ALA A 71 -5.16 2.88 7.64
C ALA A 71 -4.81 3.96 6.60
N GLY A 72 -5.75 4.87 6.29
CA GLY A 72 -5.57 5.91 5.28
C GLY A 72 -4.52 6.97 5.66
N SER A 73 -4.61 7.54 6.86
CA SER A 73 -3.73 8.64 7.30
C SER A 73 -2.27 8.23 7.43
N THR A 74 -2.01 7.12 8.14
CA THR A 74 -0.65 6.64 8.41
C THR A 74 0.03 6.21 7.12
N LEU A 75 -0.71 5.57 6.21
CA LEU A 75 -0.20 5.14 4.92
C LEU A 75 0.17 6.33 4.04
N THR A 76 -0.70 7.34 3.95
CA THR A 76 -0.43 8.58 3.19
C THR A 76 0.86 9.26 3.64
N ALA A 77 1.10 9.35 4.94
CA ALA A 77 2.33 9.94 5.48
C ALA A 77 3.58 9.12 5.10
N ALA A 78 3.51 7.80 5.29
CA ALA A 78 4.63 6.90 5.02
C ALA A 78 5.03 6.88 3.54
N THR A 79 4.05 6.80 2.64
CA THR A 79 4.31 6.78 1.19
C THR A 79 4.65 8.15 0.64
N GLY A 80 4.14 9.23 1.24
CA GLY A 80 4.48 10.60 0.85
C GLY A 80 5.98 10.87 0.97
N ALA A 81 6.59 10.50 2.10
CA ALA A 81 8.03 10.62 2.30
C ALA A 81 8.83 9.79 1.27
N TRP A 82 8.35 8.59 0.93
CA TRP A 82 9.01 7.72 -0.04
C TRP A 82 8.94 8.27 -1.48
N LEU A 83 7.79 8.82 -1.89
CA LEU A 83 7.60 9.48 -3.18
C LEU A 83 8.54 10.69 -3.33
N GLN A 84 8.68 11.50 -2.28
CA GLN A 84 9.58 12.66 -2.29
C GLN A 84 11.06 12.28 -2.26
N GLY A 85 11.40 11.05 -1.86
CA GLY A 85 12.78 10.58 -1.76
C GLY A 85 13.48 10.40 -3.12
N ARG A 86 12.73 10.19 -4.20
CA ARG A 86 13.29 10.06 -5.56
C ARG A 86 12.27 10.41 -6.64
N ALA A 87 12.68 11.24 -7.60
CA ALA A 87 11.88 11.55 -8.79
C ALA A 87 11.60 10.29 -9.61
N GLY A 88 10.38 10.17 -10.12
CA GLY A 88 9.94 9.04 -10.96
C GLY A 88 9.35 7.86 -10.18
N ARG A 89 9.35 7.91 -8.83
CA ARG A 89 8.60 6.94 -8.01
C ARG A 89 7.11 7.21 -8.11
N THR A 90 6.30 6.17 -8.20
CA THR A 90 4.84 6.24 -8.17
C THR A 90 4.26 5.16 -7.26
N LEU A 91 2.98 5.30 -6.93
CA LEU A 91 2.20 4.31 -6.20
C LEU A 91 1.17 3.72 -7.13
N ARG A 92 0.98 2.41 -7.08
CA ARG A 92 -0.08 1.72 -7.79
C ARG A 92 -1.04 1.10 -6.77
N LEU A 93 -2.33 1.35 -6.98
CA LEU A 93 -3.42 0.93 -6.13
C LEU A 93 -4.29 -0.06 -6.93
N THR A 94 -4.41 -1.28 -6.44
CA THR A 94 -5.27 -2.31 -7.05
C THR A 94 -6.35 -2.74 -6.07
N MET A 95 -7.61 -2.71 -6.51
CA MET A 95 -8.77 -3.19 -5.74
C MET A 95 -9.75 -3.89 -6.67
N GLY A 96 -9.96 -5.20 -6.48
CA GLY A 96 -10.72 -6.01 -7.42
C GLY A 96 -10.13 -5.88 -8.83
N ASP A 97 -10.95 -5.43 -9.78
CA ASP A 97 -10.56 -5.21 -11.18
C ASP A 97 -10.09 -3.78 -11.48
N PHE A 98 -10.06 -2.89 -10.48
CA PHE A 98 -9.63 -1.52 -10.64
C PHE A 98 -8.15 -1.36 -10.30
N GLU A 99 -7.41 -0.68 -11.19
CA GLU A 99 -6.02 -0.28 -10.98
C GLU A 99 -5.88 1.22 -11.25
N VAL A 100 -5.25 1.94 -10.33
CA VAL A 100 -5.00 3.39 -10.44
C VAL A 100 -3.58 3.69 -9.98
N GLU A 101 -2.93 4.64 -10.64
CA GLU A 101 -1.64 5.17 -10.20
C GLU A 101 -1.77 6.53 -9.51
N ALA A 102 -0.94 6.75 -8.50
CA ALA A 102 -0.82 8.00 -7.77
C ALA A 102 0.65 8.44 -7.72
N THR A 103 0.88 9.72 -7.96
CA THR A 103 2.20 10.33 -7.98
C THR A 103 2.44 11.25 -6.78
N SER A 104 1.41 11.47 -5.97
CA SER A 104 1.48 12.30 -4.77
C SER A 104 0.74 11.69 -3.58
N ALA A 105 1.13 12.12 -2.37
CA ALA A 105 0.43 11.77 -1.14
C ALA A 105 -1.04 12.25 -1.15
N GLY A 106 -1.30 13.42 -1.75
CA GLY A 106 -2.64 13.97 -1.87
C GLY A 106 -3.54 13.13 -2.77
N GLU A 107 -3.04 12.70 -3.93
CA GLU A 107 -3.73 11.77 -4.82
C GLU A 107 -4.03 10.45 -4.13
N LEU A 108 -3.03 9.87 -3.44
CA LEU A 108 -3.22 8.65 -2.66
C LEU A 108 -4.33 8.83 -1.62
N HIS A 109 -4.29 9.92 -0.84
CA HIS A 109 -5.28 10.19 0.19
C HIS A 109 -6.70 10.31 -0.38
N ALA A 110 -6.84 11.04 -1.50
CA ALA A 110 -8.11 11.18 -2.19
C ALA A 110 -8.64 9.84 -2.70
N LEU A 111 -7.78 9.01 -3.30
CA LEU A 111 -8.14 7.66 -3.77
C LEU A 111 -8.57 6.76 -2.63
N LEU A 112 -7.82 6.74 -1.51
CA LEU A 112 -8.17 5.95 -0.33
C LEU A 112 -9.54 6.36 0.23
N ASN A 113 -9.80 7.67 0.36
CA ASN A 113 -11.08 8.17 0.83
C ASN A 113 -12.24 7.81 -0.11
N LEU A 114 -12.03 7.94 -1.42
CA LEU A 114 -13.01 7.55 -2.43
C LEU A 114 -13.32 6.06 -2.34
N THR A 115 -12.28 5.23 -2.27
CA THR A 115 -12.39 3.78 -2.14
C THR A 115 -13.18 3.39 -0.89
N MET A 116 -12.87 3.95 0.27
CA MET A 116 -13.61 3.69 1.50
C MET A 116 -15.09 4.07 1.38
N ALA A 117 -15.38 5.25 0.82
CA ALA A 117 -16.77 5.70 0.62
C ALA A 117 -17.56 4.76 -0.31
N VAL A 118 -16.91 4.18 -1.33
CA VAL A 118 -17.53 3.20 -2.22
C VAL A 118 -17.77 1.86 -1.51
N THR A 119 -16.80 1.38 -0.72
CA THR A 119 -16.94 0.13 0.05
C THR A 119 -18.03 0.24 1.13
N GLU A 120 -18.13 1.37 1.82
CA GLU A 120 -19.19 1.62 2.81
C GLU A 120 -20.60 1.61 2.19
N ARG A 121 -20.75 2.18 0.99
CA ARG A 121 -22.03 2.14 0.25
C ARG A 121 -22.44 0.73 -0.14
N HIS A 122 -21.49 -0.12 -0.54
CA HIS A 122 -21.77 -1.53 -0.85
C HIS A 122 -22.06 -2.39 0.39
N LYS A 123 -21.59 -1.96 1.58
CA LYS A 123 -21.85 -2.65 2.85
C LYS A 123 -23.20 -2.36 3.48
N LYS A 124 -23.95 -1.36 3.00
CA LYS A 124 -25.30 -1.07 3.48
C LYS A 124 -26.28 -1.99 2.74
N PRO A 125 -26.80 -3.08 3.34
CA PRO A 125 -27.83 -3.84 2.66
C PRO A 125 -29.08 -2.99 2.51
N ALA A 126 -29.78 -3.18 1.40
CA ALA A 126 -31.18 -2.82 1.26
C ALA A 126 -31.96 -3.49 2.39
N THR A 127 -32.04 -2.82 3.52
CA THR A 127 -33.00 -3.10 4.59
C THR A 127 -34.01 -1.97 4.46
N ASP A 128 -34.88 -2.10 3.46
CA ASP A 128 -36.21 -1.55 3.57
C ASP A 128 -37.16 -2.72 3.37
N HIS A 129 -37.90 -2.97 4.44
CA HIS A 129 -38.75 -4.10 4.67
C HIS A 129 -39.99 -4.08 3.78
N VAL A 130 -40.47 -5.30 3.50
CA VAL A 130 -41.83 -5.64 3.07
C VAL A 130 -42.87 -5.03 4.01
#